data_AF-A0A1H5PJD9-F1
#
_entry.id   AF-A0A1H5PJD9-F1
#
_cell.length_a   1.000
_cell.length_b   1.000
_cell.length_c   1.000
_cell.angle_alpha   90.00
_cell.angle_beta   90.00
_cell.angle_gamma   90.00
#
_symmetry.space_group_name_H-M   'P 1'
#
loop_
_entity.id
_entity.type
_entity.pdbx_description
1 polymer ?
#
loop_
_entity_poly.entity_id
_entity_poly.type
_entity_poly.pdbx_seq_one_letter_code
_entity_poly.pdbx_strand_id
1 'polypeptide(L)'
;MESPFHDVTRALRRRWPGGRAAPAVTADPFETLTVQLRLTRVAGEIRRLERDQGRWARAHHLAAASRAYDDLLLDAARLAGLPVPDAPPAIRRVMIESALRHDGWSW
;
A
#
# COMPACT_ATOMS: atom_id res chain seq x y z
N MET A 1 -12.35 -15.94 21.74
CA MET A 1 -12.24 -16.01 20.26
C MET A 1 -11.95 -14.59 19.80
N GLU A 2 -10.67 -14.22 19.73
CA GLU A 2 -10.27 -12.85 19.40
C GLU A 2 -10.55 -12.60 17.92
N SER A 3 -11.37 -11.59 17.63
CA SER A 3 -11.77 -11.26 16.27
C SER A 3 -10.60 -10.55 15.57
N PRO A 4 -10.14 -11.01 14.39
CA PRO A 4 -9.03 -10.38 13.65
C PRO A 4 -9.24 -8.88 13.37
N PHE A 5 -10.51 -8.45 13.36
CA PHE A 5 -10.91 -7.06 13.16
C PHE A 5 -10.65 -6.15 14.37
N HIS A 6 -10.43 -6.72 15.56
CA HIS A 6 -10.11 -5.95 16.75
C HIS A 6 -8.69 -5.35 16.68
N ASP A 7 -7.74 -6.07 16.08
CA ASP A 7 -6.39 -5.55 15.82
C ASP A 7 -6.40 -4.44 14.77
N VAL A 8 -7.22 -4.61 13.72
CA VAL A 8 -7.45 -3.58 12.69
C VAL A 8 -8.00 -2.31 13.32
N THR A 9 -9.06 -2.42 14.13
CA THR A 9 -9.70 -1.26 14.77
C THR A 9 -8.84 -0.65 15.88
N ARG A 10 -7.93 -1.40 16.50
CA ARG A 10 -6.96 -0.89 17.47
C ARG A 10 -5.82 -0.14 16.79
N ALA A 11 -5.30 -0.66 15.68
CA ALA A 11 -4.29 0.00 14.84
C ALA A 11 -4.82 1.31 14.24
N LEU A 12 -6.06 1.32 13.76
CA LEU A 12 -6.73 2.53 13.27
C LEU A 12 -6.95 3.60 14.35
N ARG A 13 -7.16 3.19 15.61
CA ARG A 13 -7.44 4.12 16.74
C ARG A 13 -6.20 4.76 17.34
N ARG A 14 -5.01 4.15 17.20
CA ARG A 14 -3.75 4.75 17.64
C ARG A 14 -3.22 5.75 16.61
N ARG A 15 -3.94 6.87 16.46
CA ARG A 15 -3.38 8.16 16.05
C ARG A 15 -2.63 8.13 14.71
N TRP A 16 -3.34 7.84 13.63
CA TRP A 16 -2.95 8.36 12.31
C TRP A 16 -3.35 9.85 12.26
N PRO A 17 -2.41 10.79 12.25
CA PRO A 17 -2.72 12.22 12.25
C PRO A 17 -3.07 12.66 10.82
N GLY A 18 -4.12 12.09 10.24
CA GLY A 18 -4.62 12.46 8.90
C GLY A 18 -5.41 13.77 8.89
N GLY A 19 -5.00 14.79 9.65
CA GLY A 19 -5.91 15.91 9.94
C GLY A 19 -5.32 17.31 10.11
N ARG A 20 -4.01 17.53 9.99
CA ARG A 20 -3.48 18.90 9.92
C ARG A 20 -2.25 18.98 9.03
N ALA A 21 -2.44 19.65 7.91
CA ALA A 21 -1.43 20.01 6.94
C ALA A 21 -0.24 20.71 7.63
N ALA A 22 0.82 19.93 7.89
CA ALA A 22 2.16 20.50 7.77
C ALA A 22 2.29 21.01 6.33
N PRO A 23 3.01 22.11 6.07
CA PRO A 23 3.20 22.61 4.72
C PRO A 23 3.70 21.45 3.85
N ALA A 24 2.86 21.03 2.91
CA ALA A 24 3.17 19.93 2.02
C ALA A 24 4.42 20.33 1.26
N VAL A 25 5.55 19.66 1.56
CA VAL A 25 6.60 19.53 0.56
C VAL A 25 5.88 18.90 -0.62
N THR A 26 5.59 19.73 -1.63
CA THR A 26 4.86 19.25 -2.81
C THR A 26 5.80 18.26 -3.46
N ALA A 27 5.52 16.97 -3.27
CA ALA A 27 6.28 15.91 -3.91
C ALA A 27 6.27 16.18 -5.42
N ASP A 28 7.38 15.89 -6.10
CA ASP A 28 7.48 16.08 -7.54
C ASP A 28 6.33 15.31 -8.22
N PRO A 29 5.43 15.98 -8.96
CA PRO A 29 4.30 15.32 -9.61
C PRO A 29 4.73 14.19 -10.54
N PHE A 30 5.92 14.25 -11.14
CA PHE A 30 6.44 13.17 -11.98
C PHE A 30 6.94 11.97 -11.16
N GLU A 31 7.48 12.19 -9.97
CA GLU A 31 7.85 11.10 -9.05
C GLU A 31 6.58 10.39 -8.56
N THR A 32 5.55 11.16 -8.16
CA THR A 32 4.23 10.64 -7.80
C THR A 32 3.61 9.81 -8.92
N LEU A 33 3.56 10.34 -10.16
CA LEU A 33 3.04 9.61 -11.31
C LEU A 33 3.84 8.34 -11.60
N THR A 34 5.17 8.39 -11.48
CA THR A 34 6.04 7.23 -11.67
C THR A 34 5.69 6.11 -10.69
N VAL A 35 5.47 6.44 -9.41
CA VAL A 35 5.06 5.45 -8.40
C VAL A 35 3.66 4.90 -8.69
N GLN A 36 2.69 5.75 -9.07
CA GLN A 36 1.34 5.30 -9.46
C GLN A 36 1.35 4.33 -10.65
N LEU A 37 2.15 4.61 -11.69
CA LEU A 37 2.30 3.71 -12.84
C LEU A 37 2.93 2.38 -12.46
N ARG A 38 3.92 2.39 -11.57
CA ARG A 38 4.55 1.15 -11.06
C ARG A 38 3.58 0.34 -10.21
N LEU A 39 2.81 0.98 -9.33
CA LEU A 39 1.76 0.34 -8.55
C LEU A 39 0.70 -0.30 -9.47
N THR A 40 0.25 0.41 -10.51
CA THR A 40 -0.71 -0.09 -11.50
C THR A 40 -0.19 -1.38 -12.14
N ARG A 41 1.08 -1.37 -12.58
CA ARG A 41 1.73 -2.50 -13.24
C ARG A 41 1.85 -3.71 -12.31
N VAL A 42 2.32 -3.52 -11.08
CA VAL A 42 2.51 -4.62 -10.13
C VAL A 42 1.17 -5.18 -9.67
N ALA A 43 0.17 -4.33 -9.42
CA ALA A 43 -1.18 -4.78 -9.10
C ALA A 43 -1.80 -5.60 -10.26
N GLY A 44 -1.55 -5.20 -11.50
CA GLY A 44 -1.91 -5.98 -12.68
C GLY A 44 -1.23 -7.35 -12.74
N GLU A 45 0.06 -7.42 -12.43
CA GLU A 45 0.81 -8.67 -12.39
C GLU A 45 0.32 -9.61 -11.29
N ILE A 46 0.03 -9.09 -10.09
CA ILE A 46 -0.56 -9.87 -8.99
C ILE A 46 -1.89 -10.49 -9.46
N ARG A 47 -2.82 -9.69 -10.00
CA ARG A 47 -4.11 -10.19 -10.51
C ARG A 47 -3.94 -11.24 -11.61
N ARG A 48 -2.93 -11.08 -12.47
CA ARG A 48 -2.60 -12.04 -13.53
C ARG A 48 -2.10 -13.36 -12.94
N LEU A 49 -1.16 -13.31 -12.01
CA LEU A 49 -0.62 -14.49 -11.31
C LEU A 49 -1.68 -15.20 -10.48
N GLU A 50 -2.62 -14.47 -9.87
CA GLU A 50 -3.74 -15.05 -9.13
C GLU A 50 -4.64 -15.91 -10.03
N ARG A 51 -4.89 -15.46 -11.28
CA ARG A 51 -5.75 -16.14 -12.25
C ARG A 51 -5.08 -17.31 -12.96
N ASP A 52 -3.77 -17.24 -13.23
CA ASP A 52 -3.02 -18.27 -13.96
C ASP A 52 -2.52 -19.38 -13.03
N GLN A 53 -3.35 -20.41 -12.80
CA GLN A 53 -3.05 -21.52 -11.90
C GLN A 53 -2.01 -22.52 -12.47
N GLY A 54 -1.77 -22.52 -13.79
CA GLY A 54 -0.88 -23.46 -14.46
C GLY A 54 0.58 -23.02 -14.51
N ARG A 55 0.88 -21.79 -14.10
CA ARG A 55 2.23 -21.22 -14.17
C ARG A 55 3.19 -21.90 -13.20
N TRP A 56 4.33 -22.34 -13.74
CA TRP A 56 5.44 -22.83 -12.94
C TRP A 56 5.92 -21.76 -11.94
N ALA A 57 6.27 -22.18 -10.72
CA ALA A 57 6.71 -21.32 -9.62
C ALA A 57 5.78 -20.12 -9.32
N ARG A 58 4.48 -20.23 -9.61
CA ARG A 58 3.48 -19.18 -9.34
C ARG A 58 3.56 -18.62 -7.93
N ALA A 59 3.68 -19.48 -6.91
CA ALA A 59 3.76 -19.04 -5.51
C ALA A 59 4.97 -18.12 -5.25
N HIS A 60 6.13 -18.44 -5.86
CA HIS A 60 7.32 -17.60 -5.76
C HIS A 60 7.14 -16.26 -6.48
N HIS A 61 6.60 -16.28 -7.70
CA HIS A 61 6.30 -15.05 -8.43
C HIS A 61 5.29 -14.16 -7.69
N LEU A 62 4.26 -14.75 -7.11
CA LEU A 62 3.25 -14.02 -6.34
C LEU A 62 3.84 -13.41 -5.07
N ALA A 63 4.73 -14.13 -4.38
CA ALA A 63 5.46 -13.61 -3.23
C ALA A 63 6.36 -12.43 -3.61
N ALA A 64 7.11 -12.54 -4.71
CA ALA A 64 7.97 -11.47 -5.20
C ALA A 64 7.17 -10.23 -5.64
N ALA A 65 6.08 -10.42 -6.38
CA ALA A 65 5.21 -9.32 -6.80
C ALA A 65 4.53 -8.64 -5.60
N SER A 66 4.08 -9.43 -4.61
CA SER A 66 3.49 -8.90 -3.37
C SER A 66 4.48 -8.07 -2.57
N ARG A 67 5.75 -8.51 -2.49
CA ARG A 67 6.82 -7.75 -1.84
C ARG A 67 7.06 -6.41 -2.54
N ALA A 68 7.21 -6.44 -3.87
CA ALA A 68 7.40 -5.23 -4.67
C ALA A 68 6.22 -4.26 -4.55
N TYR A 69 5.00 -4.77 -4.44
CA TYR A 69 3.81 -3.96 -4.19
C TYR A 69 3.85 -3.28 -2.82
N ASP A 70 4.22 -4.01 -1.76
CA ASP A 70 4.37 -3.44 -0.42
C ASP A 70 5.45 -2.35 -0.38
N ASP A 71 6.58 -2.56 -1.04
CA ASP A 71 7.67 -1.57 -1.11
C ASP A 71 7.20 -0.29 -1.86
N LEU A 72 6.45 -0.43 -2.96
CA LEU A 72 5.86 0.71 -3.67
C LEU A 72 4.80 1.48 -2.86
N LEU A 73 4.05 0.79 -1.98
CA LEU A 73 3.12 1.46 -1.07
C LEU A 73 3.87 2.31 -0.03
N LEU A 74 5.06 1.87 0.42
CA LEU A 74 5.91 2.67 1.30
C LEU A 74 6.46 3.91 0.57
N ASP A 75 6.87 3.77 -0.68
CA ASP A 75 7.27 4.91 -1.52
C ASP A 75 6.13 5.91 -1.71
N ALA A 76 4.92 5.43 -2.00
CA ALA A 76 3.73 6.27 -2.13
C ALA A 76 3.39 6.98 -0.80
N ALA A 77 3.44 6.27 0.33
CA ALA A 77 3.23 6.85 1.65
C ALA A 77 4.25 7.96 1.95
N ARG A 78 5.53 7.74 1.63
CA ARG A 78 6.59 8.75 1.76
C ARG A 78 6.28 10.00 0.93
N LEU A 79 5.87 9.84 -0.33
CA LEU A 79 5.53 10.95 -1.22
C LEU A 79 4.27 11.70 -0.78
N ALA A 80 3.31 10.99 -0.19
CA ALA A 80 2.10 11.58 0.38
C ALA A 80 2.32 12.20 1.77
N GLY A 81 3.52 12.10 2.35
CA GLY A 81 3.78 12.55 3.72
C GLY A 81 3.04 11.74 4.80
N LEU A 82 2.61 10.53 4.45
CA LEU A 82 1.90 9.62 5.34
C LEU A 82 2.89 8.86 6.25
N PRO A 83 2.62 8.75 7.57
CA PRO A 83 3.45 7.94 8.44
C PRO A 83 3.34 6.46 8.08
N VAL A 84 4.37 5.66 8.32
CA VAL A 84 4.25 4.20 8.13
C VAL A 84 3.74 3.56 9.42
N PRO A 85 2.59 2.84 9.41
CA PRO A 85 2.05 2.28 10.63
C PRO A 85 2.87 1.08 11.11
N ASP A 86 3.14 1.05 12.42
CA ASP A 86 3.72 -0.10 13.10
C ASP A 86 2.66 -1.20 13.28
N ALA A 87 2.42 -1.93 12.19
CA ALA A 87 1.45 -3.00 12.09
C ALA A 87 2.01 -4.17 11.27
N PRO A 88 1.45 -5.40 11.41
CA PRO A 88 1.79 -6.53 10.55
C PRO A 88 1.63 -6.18 9.05
N PRO A 89 2.44 -6.77 8.14
CA PRO A 89 2.50 -6.36 6.74
C PRO A 89 1.14 -6.28 6.02
N ALA A 90 0.28 -7.28 6.19
CA ALA A 90 -1.05 -7.29 5.58
C ALA A 90 -1.96 -6.16 6.08
N ILE A 91 -1.89 -5.84 7.38
CA ILE A 91 -2.67 -4.74 7.97
C ILE A 91 -2.09 -3.39 7.54
N ARG A 92 -0.77 -3.25 7.55
CA ARG A 92 -0.07 -2.06 7.06
C ARG A 92 -0.44 -1.74 5.62
N ARG A 93 -0.45 -2.75 4.74
CA ARG A 93 -0.88 -2.62 3.34
C ARG A 93 -2.25 -1.98 3.26
N VAL A 94 -3.26 -2.57 3.92
CA VAL A 94 -4.65 -2.08 3.90
C VAL A 94 -4.75 -0.65 4.45
N MET A 95 -4.04 -0.33 5.53
CA MET A 95 -4.05 1.01 6.11
C MET A 95 -3.45 2.07 5.16
N ILE A 96 -2.28 1.78 4.58
CA ILE A 96 -1.62 2.69 3.62
C ILE A 96 -2.47 2.86 2.37
N GLU A 97 -2.99 1.77 1.81
CA GLU A 97 -3.86 1.82 0.64
C GLU A 97 -5.11 2.69 0.87
N SER A 98 -5.75 2.53 2.03
CA SER A 98 -6.93 3.31 2.39
C SER A 98 -6.59 4.80 2.51
N ALA A 99 -5.49 5.14 3.19
CA ALA A 99 -5.04 6.51 3.36
C ALA A 99 -4.67 7.17 2.01
N LEU A 100 -3.90 6.47 1.17
CA LEU A 100 -3.54 6.96 -0.17
C LEU A 100 -4.77 7.23 -1.03
N ARG A 101 -5.76 6.31 -1.05
CA ARG A 101 -7.01 6.50 -1.80
C ARG A 101 -7.85 7.65 -1.25
N HIS A 102 -7.87 7.83 0.06
CA HIS A 102 -8.53 8.99 0.69
C HIS A 102 -7.89 10.31 0.21
N ASP A 103 -6.57 10.33 0.07
CA ASP A 103 -5.79 11.49 -0.40
C ASP A 103 -5.74 11.63 -1.94
N GLY A 104 -6.58 10.88 -2.67
CA GLY A 104 -6.75 11.01 -4.11
C GLY A 104 -5.74 10.25 -4.97
N TRP A 105 -4.89 9.41 -4.37
CA TRP A 105 -4.03 8.51 -5.15
C TRP A 105 -4.86 7.44 -5.85
N SER A 106 -4.44 7.10 -7.07
CA SER A 106 -5.05 6.02 -7.85
C SER A 106 -3.99 5.21 -8.60
N TRP A 107 -4.26 3.91 -8.76
CA TRP A 107 -3.47 2.93 -9.52
C TRP A 107 -4.30 1.66 -9.77
#